data_AF-A0A926C2M8-F1
#
_entry.id   AF-A0A926C2M8-F1
#
_cell.length_a   1.000
_cell.length_b   1.000
_cell.length_c   1.000
_cell.angle_alpha   90.00
_cell.angle_beta   90.00
_cell.angle_gamma   90.00
#
_symmetry.space_group_name_H-M   'P 1'
#
loop_
_entity.id
_entity.type
_entity.pdbx_description
1 polymer ?
#
loop_
_entity_poly.entity_id
_entity_poly.type
_entity_poly.pdbx_seq_one_letter_code
_entity_poly.pdbx_strand_id
1 'polypeptide(L)'
;MHDPYVSYQIYEGTQPFTNGTVSDLRILDRDEVRYAPECWVAMLNTQGRGVGLFQANQPRFNVGFFGQPGNGGEFNGPTGYLSGKEQAILDHNGVYEYQYTLVMGILTDIWQFVYSQPRPPSVPNFRFTNDRQRWYYENTTDTGVPIRNELNVRFDGDIYVKLLSPEVFWRGSDVPRLYVQAAFKTTAQTARLMWRRFGDQAVIPSADRYFDFPIVGDGQYRTYELDTSQLPGWRDYAIIQMVIAPTQSDATRTGQTVRIRSITATQP
;
A
#
# COMPACT_ATOMS: atom_id res chain seq x y z
N MET A 1 -38.61 -4.44 -3.91
CA MET A 1 -37.70 -5.56 -4.20
C MET A 1 -36.33 -4.95 -4.48
N HIS A 2 -35.33 -5.32 -3.69
CA HIS A 2 -33.94 -4.98 -3.99
C HIS A 2 -33.44 -5.99 -5.02
N ASP A 3 -33.13 -5.55 -6.24
CA ASP A 3 -32.53 -6.42 -7.25
C ASP A 3 -31.15 -6.89 -6.78
N PRO A 4 -30.82 -8.19 -6.94
CA PRO A 4 -29.55 -8.74 -6.49
C PRO A 4 -28.37 -8.13 -7.24
N TYR A 5 -27.25 -7.97 -6.53
CA TYR A 5 -25.99 -7.50 -7.13
C TYR A 5 -25.38 -8.55 -8.06
N VAL A 6 -24.77 -8.10 -9.14
CA VAL A 6 -24.27 -8.97 -10.23
C VAL A 6 -22.82 -8.74 -10.60
N SER A 7 -22.28 -7.57 -10.25
CA SER A 7 -20.97 -7.14 -10.75
C SER A 7 -20.27 -6.21 -9.78
N TYR A 8 -18.95 -6.12 -9.95
CA TYR A 8 -18.13 -5.07 -9.37
C TYR A 8 -17.64 -4.10 -10.43
N GLN A 9 -17.64 -2.82 -10.09
CA GLN A 9 -17.06 -1.75 -10.89
C GLN A 9 -15.81 -1.23 -10.17
N ILE A 10 -14.68 -1.24 -10.87
CA ILE A 10 -13.38 -0.83 -10.32
C ILE A 10 -12.50 -0.18 -11.40
N TYR A 11 -11.80 0.90 -11.06
CA TYR A 11 -10.76 1.43 -11.93
C TYR A 11 -9.44 0.71 -11.64
N GLU A 12 -8.85 0.05 -12.64
CA GLU A 12 -7.57 -0.69 -12.53
C GLU A 12 -6.53 -0.19 -13.56
N GLY A 13 -6.67 1.05 -14.02
CA GLY A 13 -5.75 1.66 -14.98
C GLY A 13 -4.54 2.33 -14.33
N THR A 14 -3.58 2.75 -15.16
CA THR A 14 -2.34 3.40 -14.70
C THR A 14 -2.40 4.94 -14.72
N GLN A 15 -3.58 5.50 -15.00
CA GLN A 15 -3.84 6.94 -15.07
C GLN A 15 -5.03 7.30 -14.17
N PRO A 16 -4.89 7.13 -12.83
CA PRO A 16 -6.01 7.37 -11.93
C PRO A 16 -6.49 8.82 -12.01
N PHE A 17 -7.79 9.00 -11.79
CA PHE A 17 -8.48 10.29 -11.74
C PHE A 17 -8.55 11.04 -13.07
N THR A 18 -8.49 10.31 -14.20
CA THR A 18 -8.66 10.86 -15.55
C THR A 18 -9.99 10.49 -16.21
N ASN A 19 -10.96 9.98 -15.44
CA ASN A 19 -12.20 9.39 -15.98
C ASN A 19 -11.93 8.24 -16.97
N GLY A 20 -10.91 7.43 -16.69
CA GLY A 20 -10.60 6.28 -17.54
C GLY A 20 -11.65 5.18 -17.42
N THR A 21 -11.56 4.18 -18.30
CA THR A 21 -12.50 3.06 -18.33
C THR A 21 -12.42 2.25 -17.04
N VAL A 22 -13.60 1.90 -16.52
CA VAL A 22 -13.77 1.05 -15.34
C VAL A 22 -14.08 -0.38 -15.78
N SER A 23 -13.46 -1.34 -15.09
CA SER A 23 -13.67 -2.76 -15.30
C SER A 23 -15.03 -3.18 -14.74
N ASP A 24 -15.80 -3.94 -15.51
CA ASP A 24 -16.95 -4.71 -15.03
C ASP A 24 -16.50 -6.14 -14.70
N LEU A 25 -16.39 -6.43 -13.41
CA LEU A 25 -15.92 -7.72 -12.91
C LEU A 25 -17.09 -8.59 -12.46
N ARG A 26 -17.20 -9.78 -13.07
CA ARG A 26 -18.10 -10.85 -12.63
C ARG A 26 -17.31 -11.90 -11.88
N ILE A 27 -17.36 -11.83 -10.56
CA ILE A 27 -16.70 -12.78 -9.67
C ILE A 27 -17.72 -13.84 -9.27
N LEU A 28 -17.36 -15.12 -9.43
CA LEU A 28 -18.25 -16.26 -9.17
C LEU A 28 -17.67 -17.11 -8.05
N ASP A 29 -18.42 -17.24 -6.96
CA ASP A 29 -18.19 -18.18 -5.86
C ASP A 29 -16.74 -18.22 -5.33
N ARG A 30 -16.14 -17.03 -5.18
CA ARG A 30 -14.78 -16.83 -4.68
C ARG A 30 -14.55 -15.39 -4.25
N ASP A 31 -13.48 -15.20 -3.50
CA ASP A 31 -12.91 -13.90 -3.17
C ASP A 31 -11.67 -13.63 -4.02
N GLU A 32 -11.49 -12.37 -4.39
CA GLU A 32 -10.31 -11.91 -5.09
C GLU A 32 -9.80 -10.57 -4.57
N VAL A 33 -8.49 -10.47 -4.46
CA VAL A 33 -7.84 -9.18 -4.16
C VAL A 33 -7.76 -8.37 -5.44
N ARG A 34 -8.13 -7.10 -5.32
CA ARG A 34 -8.05 -6.10 -6.39
C ARG A 34 -7.30 -4.88 -5.93
N TYR A 35 -6.68 -4.20 -6.90
CA TYR A 35 -5.94 -2.99 -6.67
C TYR A 35 -6.56 -1.87 -7.52
N ALA A 36 -7.14 -0.88 -6.84
CA ALA A 36 -7.81 0.28 -7.40
C ALA A 36 -7.05 1.56 -7.02
N PRO A 37 -6.26 2.17 -7.92
CA PRO A 37 -5.47 3.35 -7.58
C PRO A 37 -6.33 4.58 -7.25
N GLU A 38 -7.62 4.57 -7.59
CA GLU A 38 -8.56 5.62 -7.19
C GLU A 38 -9.19 5.39 -5.79
N CYS A 39 -8.80 4.32 -5.09
CA CYS A 39 -9.22 4.01 -3.71
C CYS A 39 -10.73 3.79 -3.53
N TRP A 40 -11.39 3.23 -4.56
CA TRP A 40 -12.80 2.84 -4.49
C TRP A 40 -13.10 1.58 -5.30
N VAL A 41 -14.22 0.95 -4.96
CA VAL A 41 -14.85 -0.15 -5.72
C VAL A 41 -16.35 -0.10 -5.48
N ALA A 42 -17.16 -0.49 -6.45
CA ALA A 42 -18.61 -0.57 -6.31
C ALA A 42 -19.16 -1.94 -6.63
N MET A 43 -20.24 -2.32 -5.99
CA MET A 43 -21.01 -3.54 -6.26
C MET A 43 -22.41 -3.14 -6.73
N LEU A 44 -22.76 -3.51 -7.96
CA LEU A 44 -23.96 -3.03 -8.65
C LEU A 44 -24.85 -4.18 -9.12
N ASN A 45 -26.16 -3.90 -9.19
CA ASN A 45 -27.16 -4.78 -9.79
C ASN A 45 -27.25 -4.56 -11.32
N THR A 46 -28.15 -5.29 -11.98
CA THR A 46 -28.37 -5.20 -13.44
C THR A 46 -28.87 -3.83 -13.91
N GLN A 47 -29.43 -3.02 -13.01
CA GLN A 47 -29.88 -1.65 -13.28
C GLN A 47 -28.77 -0.61 -13.04
N GLY A 48 -27.56 -1.05 -12.68
CA GLY A 48 -26.42 -0.16 -12.40
C GLY A 48 -26.51 0.57 -11.06
N ARG A 49 -27.38 0.10 -10.14
CA ARG A 49 -27.54 0.66 -8.79
C ARG A 49 -26.92 -0.26 -7.74
N GLY A 50 -26.32 0.30 -6.72
CA GLY A 50 -25.83 -0.46 -5.58
C GLY A 50 -25.02 0.37 -4.60
N VAL A 51 -23.92 -0.20 -4.13
CA VAL A 51 -23.07 0.38 -3.07
C VAL A 51 -21.64 0.52 -3.56
N GLY A 52 -21.09 1.73 -3.43
CA GLY A 52 -19.67 2.03 -3.56
C GLY A 52 -19.01 2.05 -2.19
N LEU A 53 -17.82 1.46 -2.07
CA LEU A 53 -16.91 1.68 -0.95
C LEU A 53 -15.78 2.58 -1.41
N PHE A 54 -15.55 3.65 -0.66
CA PHE A 54 -14.37 4.49 -0.75
C PHE A 54 -13.61 4.44 0.57
N GLN A 55 -12.29 4.29 0.49
CA GLN A 55 -11.42 4.38 1.66
C GLN A 55 -10.18 5.20 1.31
N ALA A 56 -10.00 6.35 1.97
CA ALA A 56 -8.91 7.26 1.65
C ALA A 56 -7.53 6.61 1.80
N ASN A 57 -6.68 6.80 0.79
CA ASN A 57 -5.31 6.27 0.73
C ASN A 57 -5.23 4.74 0.87
N GLN A 58 -6.27 4.02 0.43
CA GLN A 58 -6.32 2.56 0.46
C GLN A 58 -6.70 2.02 -0.93
N PRO A 59 -5.72 1.65 -1.76
CA PRO A 59 -6.00 1.15 -3.10
C PRO A 59 -6.35 -0.35 -3.12
N ARG A 60 -6.17 -1.09 -2.02
CA ARG A 60 -6.36 -2.53 -1.99
C ARG A 60 -7.74 -2.92 -1.48
N PHE A 61 -8.46 -3.74 -2.25
CA PHE A 61 -9.79 -4.22 -1.90
C PHE A 61 -9.86 -5.74 -2.00
N ASN A 62 -10.71 -6.34 -1.17
CA ASN A 62 -11.20 -7.69 -1.39
C ASN A 62 -12.63 -7.59 -1.91
N VAL A 63 -12.93 -8.31 -2.99
CA VAL A 63 -14.24 -8.42 -3.62
C VAL A 63 -14.55 -9.88 -3.85
N GLY A 64 -15.79 -10.29 -3.66
CA GLY A 64 -16.13 -11.70 -3.83
C GLY A 64 -17.59 -12.02 -3.67
N PHE A 65 -18.01 -13.15 -4.20
CA PHE A 65 -19.38 -13.63 -4.02
C PHE A 65 -19.36 -15.00 -3.37
N PHE A 66 -20.31 -15.21 -2.47
CA PHE A 66 -20.74 -16.53 -2.05
C PHE A 66 -21.98 -16.92 -2.83
N GLY A 67 -21.96 -18.06 -3.53
CA GLY A 67 -23.03 -18.48 -4.42
C GLY A 67 -23.07 -17.73 -5.75
N GLN A 68 -24.18 -17.86 -6.49
CA GLN A 68 -24.32 -17.28 -7.83
C GLN A 68 -24.75 -15.80 -7.76
N PRO A 69 -23.98 -14.85 -8.32
CA PRO A 69 -24.38 -13.45 -8.40
C PRO A 69 -25.68 -13.27 -9.20
N GLY A 70 -26.48 -12.28 -8.83
CA GLY A 70 -27.75 -11.99 -9.50
C GLY A 70 -28.88 -12.98 -9.27
N ASN A 71 -28.71 -13.94 -8.36
CA ASN A 71 -29.71 -14.93 -8.03
C ASN A 71 -30.24 -14.74 -6.59
N GLY A 72 -31.54 -14.95 -6.41
CA GLY A 72 -32.24 -14.80 -5.14
C GLY A 72 -32.66 -13.36 -4.82
N GLY A 73 -33.39 -13.21 -3.71
CA GLY A 73 -33.75 -11.94 -3.09
C GLY A 73 -33.15 -11.82 -1.68
N GLU A 74 -33.66 -10.88 -0.88
CA GLU A 74 -33.12 -10.55 0.45
C GLU A 74 -33.10 -11.71 1.47
N PHE A 75 -33.79 -12.82 1.19
CA PHE A 75 -33.88 -14.00 2.07
C PHE A 75 -33.07 -15.20 1.57
N ASN A 76 -32.31 -15.05 0.48
CA ASN A 76 -31.50 -16.14 -0.07
C ASN A 76 -30.04 -16.05 0.37
N GLY A 77 -29.34 -17.18 0.30
CA GLY A 77 -27.93 -17.31 0.69
C GLY A 77 -26.91 -16.55 -0.17
N PRO A 78 -27.12 -16.29 -1.48
CA PRO A 78 -26.13 -15.57 -2.27
C PRO A 78 -25.84 -14.19 -1.71
N THR A 79 -24.56 -13.87 -1.55
CA THR A 79 -24.11 -12.60 -0.95
C THR A 79 -22.84 -12.14 -1.63
N GLY A 80 -22.80 -10.84 -1.95
CA GLY A 80 -21.60 -10.16 -2.39
C GLY A 80 -20.86 -9.56 -1.21
N TYR A 81 -19.53 -9.65 -1.26
CA TYR A 81 -18.59 -9.18 -0.27
C TYR A 81 -17.72 -8.07 -0.87
N LEU A 82 -17.46 -7.04 -0.06
CA LEU A 82 -16.61 -5.94 -0.46
C LEU A 82 -15.95 -5.34 0.79
N SER A 83 -14.62 -5.24 0.80
CA SER A 83 -13.88 -4.66 1.92
C SER A 83 -12.57 -4.01 1.50
N GLY A 84 -12.13 -3.00 2.26
CA GLY A 84 -10.77 -2.49 2.18
C GLY A 84 -9.80 -3.48 2.84
N LYS A 85 -8.68 -3.77 2.19
CA LYS A 85 -7.67 -4.73 2.66
C LYS A 85 -6.40 -4.04 3.15
N GLU A 86 -6.57 -3.10 4.07
CA GLU A 86 -5.47 -2.33 4.67
C GLU A 86 -4.59 -3.25 5.54
N GLN A 87 -3.29 -2.98 5.56
CA GLN A 87 -2.35 -3.61 6.49
C GLN A 87 -1.83 -2.57 7.47
N ALA A 88 -1.97 -2.86 8.76
CA ALA A 88 -1.51 -2.01 9.84
C ALA A 88 -1.03 -2.85 11.03
N ILE A 89 -0.11 -2.30 11.80
CA ILE A 89 0.31 -2.86 13.09
C ILE A 89 -0.65 -2.34 14.17
N LEU A 90 -1.24 -3.26 14.93
CA LEU A 90 -2.10 -2.93 16.06
C LEU A 90 -1.35 -3.18 17.37
N ASP A 91 -0.82 -2.11 17.96
CA ASP A 91 -0.18 -2.18 19.29
C ASP A 91 -1.24 -2.39 20.38
N HIS A 92 -0.93 -3.22 21.37
CA HIS A 92 -1.86 -3.56 22.46
C HIS A 92 -2.33 -2.35 23.30
N ASN A 93 -1.57 -1.26 23.26
CA ASN A 93 -1.79 -0.01 23.98
C ASN A 93 -1.98 1.19 23.02
N GLY A 94 -2.20 0.95 21.72
CA GLY A 94 -2.48 1.98 20.72
C GLY A 94 -3.98 2.24 20.53
N VAL A 95 -4.30 3.36 19.88
CA VAL A 95 -5.63 3.63 19.34
C VAL A 95 -5.51 3.60 17.82
N TYR A 96 -6.41 2.87 17.18
CA TYR A 96 -6.48 2.77 15.72
C TYR A 96 -7.82 3.32 15.24
N GLU A 97 -7.77 4.28 14.32
CA GLU A 97 -8.96 4.81 13.66
C GLU A 97 -9.11 4.18 12.28
N TYR A 98 -10.28 3.58 12.04
CA TYR A 98 -10.64 3.00 10.75
C TYR A 98 -11.82 3.76 10.17
N GLN A 99 -11.61 4.41 9.02
CA GLN A 99 -12.63 5.19 8.34
C GLN A 99 -12.82 4.71 6.91
N TYR A 100 -14.08 4.60 6.50
CA TYR A 100 -14.49 4.35 5.14
C TYR A 100 -15.82 5.07 4.86
N THR A 101 -16.21 5.17 3.59
CA THR A 101 -17.51 5.70 3.19
C THR A 101 -18.22 4.72 2.27
N LEU A 102 -19.49 4.47 2.57
CA LEU A 102 -20.40 3.76 1.68
C LEU A 102 -21.27 4.77 0.93
N VAL A 103 -21.29 4.67 -0.39
CA VAL A 103 -22.06 5.54 -1.27
C VAL A 103 -23.13 4.72 -1.94
N MET A 104 -24.40 4.99 -1.64
CA MET A 104 -25.54 4.29 -2.23
C MET A 104 -26.03 5.07 -3.45
N GLY A 105 -26.13 4.42 -4.61
CA GLY A 105 -26.55 5.11 -5.82
C GLY A 105 -26.24 4.35 -7.10
N ILE A 106 -26.22 5.06 -8.21
CA ILE A 106 -25.66 4.56 -9.47
C ILE A 106 -24.16 4.85 -9.56
N LEU A 107 -23.48 4.26 -10.54
CA LEU A 107 -22.04 4.46 -10.73
C LEU A 107 -21.62 5.94 -10.79
N THR A 108 -22.43 6.78 -11.44
CA THR A 108 -22.18 8.22 -11.53
C THR A 108 -22.17 8.91 -10.17
N ASP A 109 -23.09 8.56 -9.27
CA ASP A 109 -23.15 9.13 -7.91
C ASP A 109 -21.88 8.77 -7.13
N ILE A 110 -21.45 7.51 -7.26
CA ILE A 110 -20.25 6.97 -6.62
C ILE A 110 -19.00 7.70 -7.14
N TRP A 111 -18.86 7.86 -8.46
CA TRP A 111 -17.75 8.62 -9.05
C TRP A 111 -17.74 10.08 -8.62
N GLN A 112 -18.88 10.76 -8.63
CA GLN A 112 -18.97 12.15 -8.18
C GLN A 112 -18.50 12.30 -6.73
N PHE A 113 -18.88 11.36 -5.86
CA PHE A 113 -18.36 11.34 -4.49
C PHE A 113 -16.85 11.16 -4.47
N VAL A 114 -16.31 10.11 -5.11
CA VAL A 114 -14.87 9.81 -5.14
C VAL A 114 -14.05 10.99 -5.69
N TYR A 115 -14.53 11.62 -6.76
CA TYR A 115 -13.84 12.72 -7.42
C TYR A 115 -13.91 14.04 -6.66
N SER A 116 -14.80 14.16 -5.67
CA SER A 116 -14.80 15.27 -4.73
C SER A 116 -13.92 15.06 -3.50
N GLN A 117 -13.35 13.86 -3.31
CA GLN A 117 -12.44 13.60 -2.19
C GLN A 117 -11.01 14.09 -2.48
N PRO A 118 -10.22 14.39 -1.42
CA PRO A 118 -8.79 14.65 -1.57
C PRO A 118 -8.08 13.50 -2.29
N ARG A 119 -7.19 13.85 -3.23
CA ARG A 119 -6.39 12.86 -3.94
C ARG A 119 -5.31 12.28 -3.02
N PRO A 120 -4.98 10.99 -3.14
CA PRO A 120 -3.80 10.44 -2.49
C PRO A 120 -2.52 11.18 -2.89
N PRO A 121 -1.52 11.29 -1.99
CA PRO A 121 -0.23 11.87 -2.33
C PRO A 121 0.42 11.15 -3.52
N SER A 122 0.87 11.92 -4.51
CA SER A 122 1.51 11.40 -5.72
C SER A 122 2.99 11.07 -5.55
N VAL A 123 3.58 11.41 -4.40
CA VAL A 123 4.98 11.13 -4.05
C VAL A 123 5.12 10.79 -2.56
N PRO A 124 6.19 10.08 -2.14
CA PRO A 124 6.48 9.80 -0.73
C PRO A 124 6.72 11.06 0.10
N ASN A 125 6.10 11.14 1.28
CA ASN A 125 6.40 12.16 2.28
C ASN A 125 6.17 11.62 3.71
N PHE A 126 6.76 10.48 4.05
CA PHE A 126 6.61 9.88 5.37
C PHE A 126 7.53 10.57 6.38
N ARG A 127 6.96 11.05 7.48
CA ARG A 127 7.68 11.69 8.60
C ARG A 127 7.16 11.11 9.90
N PHE A 128 7.96 10.27 10.54
CA PHE A 128 7.54 9.44 11.67
C PHE A 128 7.54 10.22 12.99
N THR A 129 6.77 11.31 13.06
CA THR A 129 6.70 12.20 14.22
C THR A 129 5.99 11.57 15.41
N ASN A 130 4.88 10.90 15.15
CA ASN A 130 3.92 10.46 16.16
C ASN A 130 3.23 9.12 15.84
N ASP A 131 3.38 8.59 14.63
CA ASP A 131 2.85 7.29 14.22
C ASP A 131 3.73 6.62 13.15
N ARG A 132 3.30 5.44 12.69
CA ARG A 132 3.97 4.66 11.63
C ARG A 132 3.54 5.06 10.22
N GLN A 133 2.54 5.94 10.07
CA GLN A 133 1.92 6.24 8.77
C GLN A 133 1.62 4.98 7.94
N ARG A 134 1.04 3.94 8.60
CA ARG A 134 0.70 2.62 8.03
C ARG A 134 1.89 1.79 7.53
N TRP A 135 3.13 2.16 7.84
CA TRP A 135 4.26 1.26 7.65
C TRP A 135 4.09 0.02 8.55
N TYR A 136 4.41 -1.14 7.99
CA TYR A 136 4.32 -2.41 8.67
C TYR A 136 5.55 -3.28 8.38
N TYR A 137 5.67 -4.40 9.08
CA TYR A 137 6.89 -5.20 9.09
C TYR A 137 6.61 -6.67 8.79
N GLU A 138 7.54 -7.32 8.11
CA GLU A 138 7.62 -8.78 8.02
C GLU A 138 8.89 -9.26 8.72
N ASN A 139 8.75 -10.30 9.55
CA ASN A 139 9.83 -10.95 10.29
C ASN A 139 10.64 -10.04 11.23
N THR A 140 10.09 -8.87 11.59
CA THR A 140 10.70 -7.94 12.55
C THR A 140 9.63 -7.13 13.28
N THR A 141 10.06 -6.39 14.31
CA THR A 141 9.23 -5.47 15.09
C THR A 141 10.00 -4.18 15.38
N ASP A 142 9.27 -3.13 15.75
CA ASP A 142 9.85 -1.93 16.34
C ASP A 142 9.65 -1.89 17.86
N THR A 143 9.94 -0.74 18.47
CA THR A 143 9.81 -0.52 19.92
C THR A 143 8.38 -0.25 20.40
N GLY A 144 7.37 -0.35 19.54
CA GLY A 144 5.98 -0.08 19.90
C GLY A 144 5.63 1.41 19.97
N VAL A 145 4.39 1.72 20.35
CA VAL A 145 3.93 3.09 20.66
C VAL A 145 4.30 3.50 22.10
N PRO A 146 4.52 4.80 22.39
CA PRO A 146 4.39 5.95 21.48
C PRO A 146 5.59 6.11 20.54
N ILE A 147 5.30 6.42 19.28
CA ILE A 147 6.32 6.87 18.31
C ILE A 147 6.72 8.31 18.66
N ARG A 148 8.03 8.58 18.68
CA ARG A 148 8.60 9.89 19.06
C ARG A 148 9.69 10.31 18.07
N ASN A 149 9.26 10.89 16.95
CA ASN A 149 10.13 11.37 15.87
C ASN A 149 10.93 10.31 15.10
N GLU A 150 10.81 9.03 15.44
CA GLU A 150 11.48 7.94 14.72
C GLU A 150 10.76 6.60 14.89
N LEU A 151 10.85 5.75 13.86
CA LEU A 151 10.67 4.31 14.00
C LEU A 151 12.01 3.71 14.43
N ASN A 152 12.03 2.88 15.48
CA ASN A 152 13.22 2.14 15.90
C ASN A 152 12.97 0.64 15.70
N VAL A 153 13.42 0.13 14.56
CA VAL A 153 13.10 -1.20 14.07
C VAL A 153 14.30 -2.12 14.23
N ARG A 154 14.05 -3.36 14.64
CA ARG A 154 15.06 -4.40 14.53
C ARG A 154 15.36 -4.65 13.06
N PHE A 155 16.64 -4.66 12.72
CA PHE A 155 17.12 -4.78 11.35
C PHE A 155 17.86 -6.11 11.13
N ASP A 156 17.43 -7.13 11.88
CA ASP A 156 17.93 -8.49 11.88
C ASP A 156 16.82 -9.51 12.09
N GLY A 157 17.09 -10.75 11.69
CA GLY A 157 16.22 -11.89 11.95
C GLY A 157 16.74 -13.18 11.34
N ASP A 158 16.21 -14.31 11.81
CA ASP A 158 16.52 -15.63 11.24
C ASP A 158 15.94 -15.78 9.81
N ILE A 159 14.96 -14.95 9.47
CA ILE A 159 14.31 -14.86 8.17
C ILE A 159 14.44 -13.43 7.66
N TYR A 160 14.45 -13.27 6.35
CA TYR A 160 14.59 -11.98 5.67
C TYR A 160 13.58 -10.93 6.19
N VAL A 161 14.12 -9.90 6.84
CA VAL A 161 13.39 -8.76 7.44
C VAL A 161 12.96 -7.77 6.39
N LYS A 162 11.74 -7.23 6.50
CA LYS A 162 11.24 -6.18 5.61
C LYS A 162 10.47 -5.11 6.37
N LEU A 163 10.75 -3.85 6.05
CA LEU A 163 9.95 -2.69 6.42
C LEU A 163 9.19 -2.26 5.18
N LEU A 164 7.87 -2.34 5.21
CA LEU A 164 7.01 -2.11 4.04
C LEU A 164 6.23 -0.81 4.22
N SER A 165 6.21 0.01 3.17
CA SER A 165 5.31 1.15 3.10
C SER A 165 3.85 0.69 3.02
N PRO A 166 2.87 1.55 3.31
CA PRO A 166 1.51 1.31 2.83
C PRO A 166 1.49 1.10 1.32
N GLU A 167 0.43 0.47 0.83
CA GLU A 167 0.16 0.44 -0.60
C GLU A 167 -0.29 1.82 -1.07
N VAL A 168 0.26 2.26 -2.19
CA VAL A 168 0.18 3.63 -2.73
C VAL A 168 0.12 3.56 -4.24
N PHE A 169 -0.07 4.67 -4.96
CA PHE A 169 0.14 4.73 -6.40
C PHE A 169 1.00 5.94 -6.77
N TRP A 170 2.26 5.71 -7.13
CA TRP A 170 3.17 6.76 -7.60
C TRP A 170 3.69 6.43 -8.99
N ARG A 171 3.80 7.42 -9.87
CA ARG A 171 4.60 7.22 -11.08
C ARG A 171 6.06 7.35 -10.70
N GLY A 172 6.88 6.36 -11.01
CA GLY A 172 8.30 6.38 -10.66
C GLY A 172 9.03 7.59 -11.25
N SER A 173 8.61 8.04 -12.43
CA SER A 173 9.09 9.28 -13.07
C SER A 173 8.90 10.53 -12.22
N ASP A 174 7.87 10.57 -11.37
CA ASP A 174 7.54 11.72 -10.53
C ASP A 174 8.34 11.70 -9.21
N VAL A 175 9.07 10.61 -8.95
CA VAL A 175 9.94 10.40 -7.80
C VAL A 175 11.35 10.08 -8.29
N PRO A 176 12.11 11.07 -8.81
CA PRO A 176 13.46 10.86 -9.32
C PRO A 176 14.51 10.73 -8.21
N ARG A 177 14.15 11.09 -6.98
CA ARG A 177 14.99 10.97 -5.79
C ARG A 177 14.17 10.54 -4.59
N LEU A 178 14.79 9.76 -3.72
CA LEU A 178 14.29 9.45 -2.39
C LEU A 178 15.33 9.83 -1.35
N TYR A 179 14.87 10.42 -0.25
CA TYR A 179 15.68 10.76 0.90
C TYR A 179 15.22 9.91 2.08
N VAL A 180 16.14 9.08 2.58
CA VAL A 180 15.93 8.27 3.79
C VAL A 180 16.74 8.89 4.90
N GLN A 181 16.09 9.50 5.89
CA GLN A 181 16.76 10.00 7.08
C GLN A 181 16.77 8.89 8.14
N ALA A 182 17.92 8.23 8.30
CA ALA A 182 18.05 7.06 9.15
C ALA A 182 19.41 6.96 9.85
N ALA A 183 19.42 6.21 10.96
CA ALA A 183 20.59 5.82 11.71
C ALA A 183 20.64 4.29 11.77
N PHE A 184 21.56 3.69 11.02
CA PHE A 184 21.77 2.25 10.98
C PHE A 184 22.80 1.88 12.05
N LYS A 185 22.51 0.88 12.88
CA LYS A 185 23.46 0.27 13.81
C LYS A 185 23.67 -1.17 13.39
N THR A 186 24.73 -1.42 12.63
CA THR A 186 24.99 -2.69 11.96
C THR A 186 26.45 -2.76 11.47
N THR A 187 26.96 -3.96 11.18
CA THR A 187 28.21 -4.13 10.42
C THR A 187 28.00 -4.13 8.90
N ALA A 188 26.75 -4.17 8.43
CA ALA A 188 26.40 -4.04 7.02
C ALA A 188 26.86 -2.70 6.45
N GLN A 189 27.35 -2.72 5.21
CA GLN A 189 27.76 -1.52 4.48
C GLN A 189 26.72 -1.07 3.47
N THR A 190 25.67 -1.87 3.26
CA THR A 190 24.59 -1.60 2.31
C THR A 190 23.23 -1.93 2.91
N ALA A 191 22.23 -1.13 2.58
CA ALA A 191 20.82 -1.48 2.74
C ALA A 191 20.17 -1.58 1.36
N ARG A 192 19.02 -2.25 1.30
CA ARG A 192 18.28 -2.48 0.07
C ARG A 192 16.96 -1.73 0.09
N LEU A 193 16.73 -0.94 -0.95
CA LEU A 193 15.40 -0.49 -1.36
C LEU A 193 14.85 -1.49 -2.39
N MET A 194 13.67 -2.05 -2.16
CA MET A 194 12.91 -2.80 -3.16
C MET A 194 11.57 -2.13 -3.40
N TRP A 195 10.89 -2.51 -4.48
CA TRP A 195 9.56 -2.00 -4.75
C TRP A 195 8.68 -3.02 -5.47
N ARG A 196 7.37 -2.83 -5.32
CA ARG A 196 6.35 -3.46 -6.17
C ARG A 196 5.92 -2.49 -7.23
N ARG A 197 5.79 -2.98 -8.44
CA ARG A 197 5.17 -2.26 -9.55
C ARG A 197 3.69 -2.58 -9.60
N PHE A 198 2.93 -1.71 -10.25
CA PHE A 198 1.56 -2.00 -10.59
C PHE A 198 1.47 -3.32 -11.38
N GLY A 199 0.61 -4.24 -10.92
CA GLY A 199 0.49 -5.61 -11.44
C GLY A 199 1.30 -6.67 -10.65
N ASP A 200 2.29 -6.27 -9.85
CA ASP A 200 3.07 -7.21 -9.03
C ASP A 200 2.23 -7.71 -7.82
N GLN A 201 2.02 -9.02 -7.74
CA GLN A 201 1.28 -9.66 -6.64
C GLN A 201 2.04 -9.68 -5.31
N ALA A 202 3.37 -9.64 -5.38
CA ALA A 202 4.27 -9.65 -4.24
C ALA A 202 5.54 -8.85 -4.55
N VAL A 203 6.36 -8.60 -3.54
CA VAL A 203 7.71 -8.03 -3.74
C VAL A 203 8.57 -9.09 -4.43
N ILE A 204 9.08 -8.76 -5.63
CA ILE A 204 9.91 -9.67 -6.43
C ILE A 204 11.37 -9.22 -6.30
N PRO A 205 12.28 -10.04 -5.75
CA PRO A 205 13.69 -9.67 -5.60
C PRO A 205 14.49 -9.90 -6.90
N SER A 206 14.10 -9.23 -8.00
CA SER A 206 14.83 -9.25 -9.28
C SER A 206 15.72 -8.02 -9.43
N ALA A 207 16.78 -8.13 -10.26
CA ALA A 207 17.79 -7.07 -10.43
C ALA A 207 17.22 -5.71 -10.88
N ASP A 208 16.02 -5.68 -11.47
CA ASP A 208 15.31 -4.46 -11.89
C ASP A 208 14.26 -3.98 -10.87
N ARG A 209 14.16 -4.61 -9.69
CA ARG A 209 13.18 -4.32 -8.62
C ARG A 209 13.82 -3.94 -7.29
N TYR A 210 15.13 -3.76 -7.27
CA TYR A 210 15.83 -3.28 -6.09
C TYR A 210 17.00 -2.37 -6.44
N PHE A 211 17.42 -1.62 -5.42
CA PHE A 211 18.61 -0.79 -5.42
C PHE A 211 19.30 -0.94 -4.07
N ASP A 212 20.54 -1.40 -4.11
CA ASP A 212 21.40 -1.45 -2.92
C ASP A 212 22.11 -0.11 -2.79
N PHE A 213 21.97 0.54 -1.65
CA PHE A 213 22.57 1.84 -1.37
C PHE A 213 23.54 1.74 -0.18
N PRO A 214 24.64 2.50 -0.21
CA PRO A 214 25.62 2.47 0.87
C PRO A 214 25.04 3.06 2.15
N ILE A 215 25.37 2.44 3.29
CA ILE A 215 25.01 2.90 4.63
C ILE A 215 26.22 2.97 5.54
N VAL A 216 26.13 3.76 6.61
CA VAL A 216 27.11 3.77 7.70
C VAL A 216 26.45 3.23 8.96
N GLY A 217 27.00 2.12 9.47
CA GLY A 217 26.43 1.34 10.57
C GLY A 217 26.79 1.80 12.00
N ASP A 218 27.19 3.06 12.18
CA ASP A 218 27.67 3.62 13.46
C ASP A 218 26.54 4.12 14.40
N GLY A 219 25.29 3.95 13.99
CA GLY A 219 24.12 4.39 14.75
C GLY A 219 23.85 5.90 14.71
N GLN A 220 24.55 6.67 13.86
CA GLN A 220 24.33 8.12 13.70
C GLN A 220 23.37 8.43 12.55
N TYR A 221 22.57 9.48 12.73
CA TYR A 221 21.62 9.93 11.73
C TYR A 221 22.31 10.53 10.51
N ARG A 222 21.89 10.06 9.33
CA ARG A 222 22.28 10.59 8.03
C ARG A 222 21.06 10.68 7.13
N THR A 223 21.15 11.54 6.13
CA THR A 223 20.22 11.55 5.00
C THR A 223 20.88 10.81 3.85
N TYR A 224 20.34 9.65 3.49
CA TYR A 224 20.75 8.90 2.32
C TYR A 224 19.93 9.38 1.14
N GLU A 225 20.59 9.92 0.11
CA GLU A 225 19.97 10.32 -1.16
C GLU A 225 20.09 9.16 -2.14
N LEU A 226 18.95 8.67 -2.61
CA LEU A 226 18.84 7.57 -3.54
C LEU A 226 18.36 8.15 -4.88
N ASP A 227 19.23 8.12 -5.89
CA ASP A 227 18.87 8.53 -7.26
C ASP A 227 18.10 7.40 -7.95
N THR A 228 16.79 7.54 -8.00
CA THR A 228 15.88 6.59 -8.65
C THR A 228 15.64 6.92 -10.12
N SER A 229 16.08 8.10 -10.60
CA SER A 229 15.91 8.52 -11.99
C SER A 229 16.67 7.65 -12.99
N GLN A 230 17.77 7.03 -12.54
CA GLN A 230 18.61 6.15 -13.34
C GLN A 230 18.21 4.68 -13.24
N LEU A 231 17.16 4.35 -12.49
CA LEU A 231 16.67 2.99 -12.32
C LEU A 231 15.46 2.78 -13.26
N PRO A 232 15.60 2.14 -14.43
CA PRO A 232 14.51 1.99 -15.39
C PRO A 232 13.31 1.26 -14.76
N GLY A 233 13.62 0.27 -13.93
CA GLY A 233 12.63 -0.50 -13.21
C GLY A 233 11.84 0.27 -12.15
N TRP A 234 12.29 1.47 -11.78
CA TRP A 234 11.52 2.42 -10.99
C TRP A 234 10.85 3.44 -11.91
N ARG A 235 11.65 4.21 -12.66
CA ARG A 235 11.25 5.35 -13.48
C ARG A 235 10.11 5.04 -14.44
N ASP A 236 10.17 3.90 -15.11
CA ASP A 236 9.29 3.58 -16.23
C ASP A 236 7.94 2.98 -15.79
N TYR A 237 7.70 2.89 -14.48
CA TYR A 237 6.48 2.26 -13.98
C TYR A 237 5.83 2.91 -12.78
N ALA A 238 4.57 2.54 -12.56
CA ALA A 238 3.85 2.89 -11.38
C ALA A 238 4.30 2.01 -10.21
N ILE A 239 4.74 2.65 -9.13
CA ILE A 239 5.18 2.03 -7.89
C ILE A 239 4.00 1.95 -6.94
N ILE A 240 3.75 0.75 -6.43
CA ILE A 240 2.63 0.50 -5.52
C ILE A 240 3.02 0.24 -4.07
N GLN A 241 4.30 -0.03 -3.82
CA GLN A 241 4.84 -0.25 -2.48
C GLN A 241 6.36 -0.15 -2.49
N MET A 242 6.95 0.40 -1.44
CA MET A 242 8.38 0.35 -1.18
C MET A 242 8.69 -0.61 -0.03
N VAL A 243 9.89 -1.18 -0.06
CA VAL A 243 10.42 -1.99 1.03
C VAL A 243 11.85 -1.58 1.33
N ILE A 244 12.16 -1.39 2.61
CA ILE A 244 13.53 -1.25 3.11
C ILE A 244 13.90 -2.53 3.85
N ALA A 245 15.06 -3.10 3.53
CA ALA A 245 15.53 -4.34 4.12
C ALA A 245 17.06 -4.36 4.19
N PRO A 246 17.66 -5.19 5.07
CA PRO A 246 19.05 -5.56 4.93
C PRO A 246 19.27 -6.32 3.60
N THR A 247 20.52 -6.42 3.16
CA THR A 247 20.87 -7.38 2.10
C THR A 247 20.78 -8.81 2.64
N GLN A 248 20.57 -9.80 1.77
CA GLN A 248 20.35 -11.18 2.22
C GLN A 248 21.55 -11.76 3.00
N SER A 249 22.78 -11.35 2.64
CA SER A 249 24.01 -11.73 3.35
C SER A 249 24.11 -11.17 4.77
N ASP A 250 23.37 -10.11 5.05
CA ASP A 250 23.49 -9.32 6.27
C ASP A 250 22.26 -9.51 7.19
N ALA A 251 21.19 -10.14 6.70
CA ALA A 251 19.93 -10.31 7.43
C ALA A 251 20.06 -11.14 8.73
N THR A 252 21.01 -12.08 8.80
CA THR A 252 21.15 -13.03 9.91
C THR A 252 22.04 -12.54 11.06
N ARG A 253 22.65 -11.36 10.98
CA ARG A 253 23.53 -10.85 12.06
C ARG A 253 22.67 -10.31 13.20
N THR A 254 22.92 -10.72 14.44
CA THR A 254 22.09 -10.32 15.58
C THR A 254 22.51 -8.96 16.17
N GLY A 255 21.57 -8.29 16.84
CA GLY A 255 21.73 -6.97 17.46
C GLY A 255 21.66 -5.77 16.51
N GLN A 256 21.20 -5.94 15.27
CA GLN A 256 21.12 -4.85 14.29
C GLN A 256 19.83 -4.04 14.47
N THR A 257 19.93 -2.72 14.37
CA THR A 257 18.76 -1.84 14.36
C THR A 257 18.86 -0.77 13.30
N VAL A 258 17.71 -0.27 12.87
CA VAL A 258 17.60 0.94 12.08
C VAL A 258 16.62 1.88 12.76
N ARG A 259 17.03 3.13 12.93
CA ARG A 259 16.15 4.21 13.36
C ARG A 259 15.84 5.11 12.19
N ILE A 260 14.57 5.34 11.87
CA ILE A 260 14.15 6.08 10.67
C ILE A 260 13.25 7.23 11.08
N ARG A 261 13.62 8.45 10.69
CA ARG A 261 12.80 9.67 10.93
C ARG A 261 11.88 9.98 9.76
N SER A 262 12.36 9.77 8.54
CA SER A 262 11.58 10.09 7.34
C SER A 262 12.02 9.33 6.11
N ILE A 263 11.08 9.16 5.18
CA ILE A 263 11.29 8.66 3.81
C ILE A 263 10.47 9.55 2.89
N THR A 264 11.15 10.37 2.08
CA THR A 264 10.54 11.53 1.39
C THR A 264 11.08 11.69 -0.02
N ALA A 265 10.30 12.28 -0.92
CA ALA A 265 10.76 12.64 -2.28
C ALA A 265 11.52 13.98 -2.35
N THR A 266 11.41 14.79 -1.29
CA THR A 266 12.09 16.09 -1.16
C THR A 266 13.04 16.05 0.02
N GLN A 267 14.17 16.77 -0.06
CA GLN A 267 15.14 16.79 1.01
C GLN A 267 14.49 17.24 2.35
N PRO A 268 14.64 16.46 3.44
CA PRO A 268 13.85 16.60 4.65
C PRO A 268 14.29 17.68 5.63
#